data_AF-A0A7V0JE71-F1
#
_entry.id   AF-A0A7V0JE71-F1
#
_cell.length_a   1.000
_cell.length_b   1.000
_cell.length_c   1.000
_cell.angle_alpha   90.00
_cell.angle_beta   90.00
_cell.angle_gamma   90.00
#
_symmetry.space_group_name_H-M   'P 1'
#
loop_
_entity.id
_entity.type
_entity.pdbx_description
1 polymer ?
#
loop_
_entity_poly.entity_id
_entity_poly.type
_entity_poly.pdbx_seq_one_letter_code
_entity_poly.pdbx_strand_id
1 'polypeptide(L)'
;MKENIYWDKSTNSEEIRKILGDDSHERFIEFASLLLSRTSNIKEVFSDYLNQDMFCKNWRKIKRKMRADKWTNHRIDFWAEVYRVALQNREMSENQFSYERDEFKNPVVRLIGVRIKDARKRMGWTQRSLAKNIGLSQQTISLIEQGNYNCSFSSLLKIFSALNLRISLESNNEYPGSTDTSGPYSFSFTEASSATSKHE
;
A
#
# COMPACT_ATOMS: atom_id res chain seq x y z
N MET A 1 19.77 12.61 26.75
CA MET A 1 18.37 12.93 26.41
C MET A 1 18.24 12.79 24.89
N LYS A 2 17.32 11.96 24.39
CA LYS A 2 17.08 11.88 22.94
C LYS A 2 16.26 13.10 22.54
N GLU A 3 16.82 13.97 21.70
CA GLU A 3 16.09 15.08 21.10
C GLU A 3 14.88 14.53 20.33
N ASN A 4 13.71 15.11 20.56
CA ASN A 4 12.46 14.58 20.05
C ASN A 4 12.19 15.15 18.64
N ILE A 5 12.58 14.39 17.62
CA ILE A 5 12.61 14.82 16.20
C ILE A 5 11.20 15.07 15.63
N TYR A 6 10.12 14.64 16.30
CA TYR A 6 8.75 14.69 15.77
C TYR A 6 7.96 15.94 16.15
N TRP A 7 8.44 16.71 17.13
CA TRP A 7 7.74 17.84 17.71
C TRP A 7 8.59 19.10 17.62
N ASP A 8 7.95 20.24 17.37
CA ASP A 8 8.64 21.52 17.38
C ASP A 8 9.24 21.78 18.76
N LYS A 9 10.38 22.49 18.82
CA LYS A 9 11.13 22.76 20.06
C LYS A 9 10.31 23.43 21.17
N SER A 10 9.14 24.00 20.85
CA SER A 10 8.19 24.60 21.80
C SER A 10 7.20 23.61 22.42
N THR A 11 7.16 22.35 21.99
CA THR A 11 6.15 21.38 22.43
C THR A 11 6.73 20.44 23.47
N ASN A 12 6.11 20.40 24.66
CA ASN A 12 6.57 19.58 25.75
C ASN A 12 6.34 18.09 25.45
N SER A 13 7.44 17.33 25.30
CA SER A 13 7.39 15.90 24.95
C SER A 13 6.64 15.04 25.98
N GLU A 14 6.60 15.46 27.25
CA GLU A 14 5.84 14.76 28.30
C GLU A 14 4.34 15.02 28.18
N GLU A 15 3.96 16.23 27.82
CA GLU A 15 2.56 16.60 27.59
C GLU A 15 1.98 15.81 26.42
N ILE A 16 2.75 15.66 25.34
CA ILE A 16 2.33 14.86 24.18
C ILE A 16 2.15 13.39 24.54
N ARG A 17 3.02 12.82 25.38
CA ARG A 17 2.85 11.44 25.87
C ARG A 17 1.60 11.29 26.73
N LYS A 18 1.28 12.30 27.56
CA LYS A 18 0.02 12.29 28.32
C LYS A 18 -1.19 12.34 27.40
N ILE A 19 -1.16 13.19 26.37
CA ILE A 19 -2.25 13.29 25.38
C ILE A 19 -2.40 11.97 24.59
N LEU A 20 -1.31 11.38 24.11
CA LEU A 20 -1.34 10.14 23.34
C LEU A 20 -1.57 8.88 24.19
N GLY A 21 -1.39 9.00 25.52
CA GLY A 21 -1.71 7.99 26.51
C GLY A 21 -3.18 7.95 26.93
N ASP A 22 -4.00 8.92 26.50
CA ASP A 22 -5.44 8.98 26.78
C ASP A 22 -6.25 9.19 25.49
N ASP A 23 -7.00 8.18 25.06
CA ASP A 23 -7.77 8.23 23.81
C ASP A 23 -9.10 8.98 23.94
N SER A 24 -9.45 9.38 25.16
CA SER A 24 -10.57 10.26 25.45
C SER A 24 -10.17 11.74 25.34
N HIS A 25 -8.88 12.04 25.28
CA HIS A 25 -8.38 13.41 25.18
C HIS A 25 -8.79 14.05 23.83
N GLU A 26 -9.28 15.29 23.86
CA GLU A 26 -9.80 16.00 22.67
C GLU A 26 -8.77 16.06 21.52
N ARG A 27 -7.52 16.34 21.87
CA ARG A 27 -6.40 16.44 20.91
C ARG A 27 -5.75 15.10 20.56
N PHE A 28 -6.22 13.97 21.10
CA PHE A 28 -5.61 12.66 20.84
C PHE A 28 -5.52 12.35 19.34
N ILE A 29 -6.62 12.54 18.61
CA ILE A 29 -6.66 12.28 17.16
C ILE A 29 -5.70 13.18 16.40
N GLU A 30 -5.57 14.44 16.82
CA GLU A 30 -4.67 15.41 16.19
C GLU A 30 -3.21 15.00 16.32
N PHE A 31 -2.76 14.73 17.54
CA PHE A 31 -1.38 14.33 17.78
C PHE A 31 -1.08 12.94 17.24
N ALA A 32 -2.05 12.01 17.27
CA ALA A 32 -1.86 10.68 16.71
C ALA A 32 -1.69 10.76 15.18
N SER A 33 -2.57 11.49 14.48
CA SER A 33 -2.43 11.71 13.03
C SER A 33 -1.10 12.38 12.68
N LEU A 34 -0.66 13.34 13.49
CA LEU A 34 0.60 14.06 13.29
C LEU A 34 1.83 13.19 13.53
N LEU A 35 1.82 12.34 14.56
CA LEU A 35 2.89 11.39 14.84
C LEU A 35 3.03 10.40 13.68
N LEU A 36 1.93 9.78 13.26
CA LEU A 36 1.94 8.75 12.23
C LEU A 36 2.27 9.29 10.83
N SER A 37 1.98 10.56 10.54
CA SER A 37 2.40 11.17 9.27
C SER A 37 3.91 11.39 9.19
N ARG A 38 4.61 11.46 10.33
CA ARG A 38 6.04 11.78 10.40
C ARG A 38 6.95 10.58 10.56
N THR A 39 6.43 9.44 10.99
CA THR A 39 7.26 8.25 11.24
C THR A 39 6.64 6.96 10.70
N SER A 40 7.51 6.01 10.37
CA SER A 40 7.16 4.60 10.14
C SER A 40 7.82 3.68 11.19
N ASN A 41 8.41 4.24 12.25
CA ASN A 41 9.04 3.47 13.30
C ASN A 41 7.98 2.90 14.25
N ILE A 42 7.53 1.68 13.96
CA ILE A 42 6.50 0.96 14.71
C ILE A 42 6.87 0.82 16.19
N LYS A 43 8.13 0.45 16.48
CA LYS A 43 8.57 0.20 17.86
C LYS A 43 8.48 1.46 18.70
N GLU A 44 9.00 2.56 18.18
CA GLU A 44 9.02 3.85 18.87
C GLU A 44 7.61 4.41 19.09
N VAL A 45 6.71 4.29 18.09
CA VAL A 45 5.31 4.71 18.24
C VAL A 45 4.63 3.92 19.35
N PHE A 46 4.75 2.59 19.33
CA PHE A 46 4.03 1.75 20.29
C PHE A 46 4.70 1.60 21.66
N SER A 47 5.98 1.91 21.79
CA SER A 47 6.67 1.92 23.09
C SER A 47 6.57 3.27 23.80
N ASP A 48 6.70 4.37 23.06
CA ASP A 48 6.98 5.68 23.68
C ASP A 48 5.79 6.63 23.65
N TYR A 49 4.76 6.35 22.84
CA TYR A 49 3.68 7.31 22.59
C TYR A 49 2.26 6.72 22.63
N LEU A 50 2.00 5.63 21.91
CA LEU A 50 0.64 5.17 21.62
C LEU A 50 0.45 3.69 21.96
N ASN A 51 -0.63 3.32 22.64
CA ASN A 51 -0.95 1.89 22.80
C ASN A 51 -1.55 1.32 21.49
N GLN A 52 -1.17 0.10 21.13
CA GLN A 52 -1.74 -0.64 20.00
C GLN A 52 -3.28 -0.74 20.07
N ASP A 53 -3.87 -0.80 21.27
CA ASP A 53 -5.32 -0.81 21.47
C ASP A 53 -6.00 0.48 21.05
N MET A 54 -5.49 1.58 21.59
CA MET A 54 -6.00 2.92 21.32
C MET A 54 -5.82 3.29 19.84
N PHE A 55 -4.70 2.86 19.25
CA PHE A 55 -4.44 2.96 17.82
C PHE A 55 -5.52 2.25 17.00
N CYS A 56 -5.79 0.97 17.27
CA CYS A 56 -6.81 0.20 16.56
C CYS A 56 -8.21 0.80 16.74
N LYS A 57 -8.60 1.10 17.98
CA LYS A 57 -9.90 1.69 18.33
C LYS A 57 -10.16 3.00 17.59
N ASN A 58 -9.14 3.83 17.40
CA ASN A 58 -9.27 5.18 16.83
C ASN A 58 -8.78 5.30 15.38
N TRP A 59 -8.30 4.22 14.75
CA TRP A 59 -7.69 4.26 13.43
C TRP A 59 -8.56 4.95 12.36
N ARG A 60 -9.87 4.70 12.34
CA ARG A 60 -10.79 5.34 11.36
C ARG A 60 -10.76 6.87 11.46
N LYS A 61 -10.71 7.41 12.68
CA LYS A 61 -10.66 8.86 12.95
C LYS A 61 -9.28 9.42 12.60
N ILE A 62 -8.21 8.73 13.03
CA ILE A 62 -6.82 9.09 12.75
C ILE A 62 -6.55 9.14 11.23
N LYS A 63 -6.94 8.08 10.51
CA LYS A 63 -6.80 7.96 9.05
C LYS A 63 -7.58 9.06 8.32
N ARG A 64 -8.81 9.36 8.76
CA ARG A 64 -9.61 10.43 8.16
C ARG A 64 -8.93 11.79 8.28
N LYS A 65 -8.36 12.10 9.46
CA LYS A 65 -7.62 13.35 9.67
C LYS A 65 -6.33 13.39 8.84
N MET A 66 -5.55 12.30 8.79
CA MET A 66 -4.37 12.20 7.92
C MET A 66 -4.70 12.43 6.44
N ARG A 67 -5.86 11.96 5.96
CA ARG A 67 -6.32 12.20 4.57
C ARG A 67 -6.73 13.66 4.32
N ALA A 68 -7.28 14.34 5.33
CA ALA A 68 -7.66 15.75 5.22
C ALA A 68 -6.44 16.67 5.08
N ASP A 69 -5.32 16.29 5.69
CA ASP A 69 -4.10 17.11 5.71
C ASP A 69 -3.31 17.08 4.38
N LYS A 70 -3.80 16.36 3.35
CA LYS A 70 -3.28 16.23 1.95
C LYS A 70 -1.80 15.84 1.81
N TRP A 71 -1.05 15.71 2.89
CA TRP A 71 0.34 15.26 2.92
C TRP A 71 0.41 13.75 3.20
N THR A 72 1.26 13.05 2.43
CA THR A 72 1.70 11.64 2.62
C THR A 72 0.70 10.50 2.36
N ASN A 73 0.50 10.16 1.08
CA ASN A 73 -0.22 8.94 0.66
C ASN A 73 0.47 7.65 1.18
N HIS A 74 1.81 7.59 1.10
CA HIS A 74 2.57 6.38 1.48
C HIS A 74 2.54 6.06 2.98
N ARG A 75 2.43 7.07 3.86
CA ARG A 75 2.34 6.85 5.33
C ARG A 75 0.98 6.31 5.72
N ILE A 76 -0.08 6.77 5.07
CA ILE A 76 -1.43 6.26 5.27
C ILE A 76 -1.49 4.78 4.90
N ASP A 77 -0.89 4.40 3.76
CA ASP A 77 -0.83 3.00 3.33
C ASP A 77 0.00 2.14 4.29
N PHE A 78 1.16 2.64 4.73
CA PHE A 78 1.99 1.95 5.72
C PHE A 78 1.25 1.71 7.03
N TRP A 79 0.63 2.74 7.61
CA TRP A 79 -0.09 2.58 8.89
C TRP A 79 -1.41 1.82 8.74
N ALA A 80 -2.03 1.82 7.55
CA ALA A 80 -3.15 0.93 7.26
C ALA A 80 -2.74 -0.54 7.31
N GLU A 81 -1.53 -0.85 6.85
CA GLU A 81 -0.95 -2.18 6.92
C GLU A 81 -0.60 -2.58 8.36
N VAL A 82 -0.01 -1.65 9.14
CA VAL A 82 0.23 -1.87 10.57
C VAL A 82 -1.09 -2.09 11.34
N TYR A 83 -2.14 -1.32 11.04
CA TYR A 83 -3.48 -1.51 11.57
C TYR A 83 -4.04 -2.90 11.23
N ARG A 84 -3.88 -3.33 9.97
CA ARG A 84 -4.31 -4.65 9.52
C ARG A 84 -3.64 -5.76 10.32
N VAL A 85 -2.32 -5.72 10.48
CA VAL A 85 -1.56 -6.72 11.25
C VAL A 85 -1.92 -6.65 12.74
N ALA A 86 -2.08 -5.45 13.28
CA ALA A 86 -2.46 -5.23 14.68
C ALA A 86 -3.86 -5.79 15.02
N LEU A 87 -4.80 -5.78 14.07
CA LEU A 87 -6.11 -6.43 14.18
C LEU A 87 -6.03 -7.96 14.03
N GLN A 88 -5.22 -8.47 13.11
CA GLN A 88 -5.05 -9.92 12.92
C GLN A 88 -4.48 -10.62 14.15
N ASN A 89 -3.70 -9.89 14.96
CA ASN A 89 -3.21 -10.38 16.25
C ASN A 89 -4.27 -10.33 17.38
N ARG A 90 -5.51 -9.88 17.09
CA ARG A 90 -6.58 -9.66 18.09
C ARG A 90 -7.84 -10.52 17.95
N GLU A 91 -8.13 -11.15 16.82
CA GLU A 91 -9.34 -11.98 16.63
C GLU A 91 -8.97 -13.30 15.90
N MET A 92 -8.94 -14.49 16.53
CA MET A 92 -10.09 -15.31 16.94
C MET A 92 -10.97 -14.71 18.04
N SER A 93 -11.94 -13.89 17.65
CA SER A 93 -13.15 -13.60 18.45
C SER A 93 -14.12 -12.79 17.58
N GLU A 94 -15.05 -13.51 16.96
CA GLU A 94 -16.38 -13.08 16.53
C GLU A 94 -16.57 -11.71 15.85
N ASN A 95 -16.60 -11.80 14.52
CA ASN A 95 -17.73 -11.35 13.71
C ASN A 95 -18.18 -9.89 13.88
N GLN A 96 -17.29 -8.96 13.58
CA GLN A 96 -17.69 -7.66 13.08
C GLN A 96 -16.69 -7.22 12.00
N PHE A 97 -17.18 -6.55 10.95
CA PHE A 97 -16.44 -6.09 9.77
C PHE A 97 -16.37 -7.05 8.57
N SER A 98 -17.47 -7.03 7.81
CA SER A 98 -17.39 -6.99 6.35
C SER A 98 -16.52 -5.80 5.93
N TYR A 99 -15.23 -6.03 5.70
CA TYR A 99 -14.33 -5.02 5.17
C TYR A 99 -14.88 -4.50 3.84
N GLU A 100 -15.05 -3.18 3.72
CA GLU A 100 -15.21 -2.48 2.45
C GLU A 100 -14.11 -2.98 1.50
N ARG A 101 -14.52 -3.84 0.56
CA ARG A 101 -13.67 -4.44 -0.48
C ARG A 101 -13.39 -3.49 -1.65
N ASP A 102 -13.69 -2.22 -1.49
CA ASP A 102 -13.48 -1.19 -2.50
C ASP A 102 -13.03 0.10 -1.81
N GLU A 103 -11.80 0.52 -2.11
CA GLU A 103 -11.49 1.89 -2.51
C GLU A 103 -10.00 1.94 -2.86
N PHE A 104 -9.72 2.12 -4.15
CA PHE A 104 -8.42 2.06 -4.84
C PHE A 104 -7.90 0.67 -5.23
N LYS A 105 -8.67 -0.04 -6.07
CA LYS A 105 -8.07 -0.93 -7.07
C LYS A 105 -7.22 -0.08 -7.99
N ASN A 106 -5.92 0.02 -7.75
CA ASN A 106 -5.02 0.72 -8.66
C ASN A 106 -5.15 0.04 -10.05
N PRO A 107 -5.66 0.75 -11.08
CA PRO A 107 -5.95 0.13 -12.38
C PRO A 107 -4.68 -0.46 -13.02
N VAL A 108 -3.51 0.12 -12.73
CA VAL A 108 -2.20 -0.38 -13.16
C VAL A 108 -1.89 -1.72 -12.50
N VAL A 109 -2.11 -1.85 -11.19
CA VAL A 109 -1.85 -3.10 -10.46
C VAL A 109 -2.78 -4.22 -10.95
N ARG A 110 -4.05 -3.91 -11.22
CA ARG A 110 -4.99 -4.85 -11.83
C ARG A 110 -4.54 -5.26 -13.24
N LEU A 111 -4.10 -4.30 -14.06
CA LEU A 111 -3.61 -4.57 -15.41
C LEU A 111 -2.38 -5.49 -15.38
N ILE A 112 -1.41 -5.21 -14.50
CA ILE A 112 -0.23 -6.06 -14.30
C ILE A 112 -0.66 -7.47 -13.89
N GLY A 113 -1.59 -7.60 -12.94
CA GLY A 113 -2.13 -8.89 -12.50
C GLY A 113 -2.76 -9.70 -13.65
N VAL A 114 -3.54 -9.05 -14.52
CA VAL A 114 -4.11 -9.67 -15.73
C VAL A 114 -3.02 -10.12 -16.69
N ARG A 115 -2.01 -9.28 -16.95
CA ARG A 115 -0.89 -9.63 -17.85
C ARG A 115 -0.07 -10.82 -17.34
N ILE A 116 0.16 -10.90 -16.03
CA ILE A 116 0.81 -12.04 -15.37
C ILE A 116 -0.03 -13.31 -15.56
N LYS A 117 -1.34 -13.23 -15.31
CA LYS A 117 -2.26 -14.36 -15.46
C LYS A 117 -2.26 -14.89 -16.89
N ASP A 118 -2.30 -14.00 -17.87
CA ASP A 118 -2.32 -14.38 -19.28
C ASP A 118 -1.00 -15.02 -19.70
N ALA A 119 0.14 -14.47 -19.28
CA ALA A 119 1.45 -15.05 -19.53
C ALA A 119 1.59 -16.45 -18.92
N ARG A 120 1.18 -16.62 -17.66
CA ARG A 120 1.17 -17.93 -17.00
C ARG A 120 0.32 -18.94 -17.77
N LYS A 121 -0.87 -18.54 -18.21
CA LYS A 121 -1.77 -19.41 -18.99
C LYS A 121 -1.16 -19.79 -20.34
N ARG A 122 -0.50 -18.86 -21.04
CA ARG A 122 0.20 -19.15 -22.30
C ARG A 122 1.31 -20.18 -22.14
N MET A 123 1.95 -20.25 -20.98
CA MET A 123 2.93 -21.29 -20.64
C MET A 123 2.30 -22.61 -20.18
N GLY A 124 0.97 -22.72 -20.13
CA GLY A 124 0.28 -23.92 -19.63
C GLY A 124 0.41 -24.13 -18.12
N TRP A 125 0.86 -23.13 -17.36
CA TRP A 125 1.14 -23.30 -15.94
C TRP A 125 -0.10 -23.05 -15.09
N THR A 126 -0.26 -23.85 -14.03
CA THR A 126 -1.24 -23.53 -12.97
C THR A 126 -0.67 -22.48 -12.02
N GLN A 127 -1.52 -21.79 -11.26
CA GLN A 127 -1.05 -20.85 -10.22
C GLN A 127 -0.15 -21.56 -9.20
N ARG A 128 -0.44 -22.82 -8.86
CA ARG A 128 0.38 -23.65 -7.97
C ARG A 128 1.76 -23.96 -8.59
N SER A 129 1.80 -24.26 -9.89
CA SER A 129 3.06 -24.53 -10.60
C SER A 129 3.97 -23.30 -10.60
N LEU A 130 3.42 -22.12 -10.93
CA LEU A 130 4.14 -20.85 -10.87
C LEU A 130 4.63 -20.58 -9.44
N ALA A 131 3.74 -20.68 -8.45
CA ALA A 131 4.06 -20.45 -7.06
C ALA A 131 5.24 -21.32 -6.58
N LYS A 132 5.20 -22.61 -6.89
CA LYS A 132 6.28 -23.57 -6.57
C LYS A 132 7.60 -23.21 -7.26
N ASN A 133 7.55 -22.77 -8.51
CA ASN A 133 8.74 -22.40 -9.28
C ASN A 133 9.50 -21.21 -8.67
N ILE A 134 8.77 -20.24 -8.10
CA ILE A 134 9.36 -18.99 -7.57
C ILE A 134 9.41 -18.90 -6.04
N GLY A 135 8.99 -19.97 -5.34
CA GLY A 135 9.00 -20.04 -3.88
C GLY A 135 7.94 -19.15 -3.20
N LEU A 136 6.75 -19.03 -3.80
CA LEU A 136 5.59 -18.34 -3.22
C LEU A 136 4.44 -19.32 -2.95
N SER A 137 3.41 -18.86 -2.24
CA SER A 137 2.17 -19.63 -2.07
C SER A 137 1.23 -19.46 -3.28
N GLN A 138 0.38 -20.44 -3.55
CA GLN A 138 -0.61 -20.35 -4.63
C GLN A 138 -1.63 -19.22 -4.34
N GLN A 139 -1.97 -19.00 -3.08
CA GLN A 139 -2.84 -17.92 -2.64
C GLN A 139 -2.23 -16.55 -2.98
N THR A 140 -0.92 -16.38 -2.76
CA THR A 140 -0.19 -15.16 -3.13
C THR A 140 -0.28 -14.90 -4.64
N ILE A 141 -0.07 -15.92 -5.48
CA ILE A 141 -0.21 -15.78 -6.95
C ILE A 141 -1.63 -15.38 -7.32
N SER A 142 -2.64 -15.99 -6.70
CA SER A 142 -4.04 -15.66 -6.96
C SER A 142 -4.37 -14.20 -6.63
N LEU A 143 -3.92 -13.71 -5.48
CA LEU A 143 -4.16 -12.32 -5.07
C LEU A 143 -3.42 -11.31 -5.98
N ILE A 144 -2.20 -11.65 -6.42
CA ILE A 144 -1.43 -10.85 -7.41
C ILE A 144 -2.18 -10.77 -8.74
N GLU A 145 -2.64 -11.90 -9.27
CA GLU A 145 -3.36 -11.96 -10.56
C GLU A 145 -4.70 -11.21 -10.54
N GLN A 146 -5.30 -11.05 -9.36
CA GLN A 146 -6.52 -10.28 -9.17
C GLN A 146 -6.26 -8.77 -9.02
N GLY A 147 -5.00 -8.36 -8.83
CA GLY A 147 -4.64 -6.98 -8.49
C GLY A 147 -5.02 -6.58 -7.07
N ASN A 148 -5.26 -7.56 -6.18
CA ASN A 148 -5.73 -7.38 -4.81
C ASN A 148 -4.60 -7.58 -3.77
N TYR A 149 -3.34 -7.41 -4.19
CA TYR A 149 -2.18 -7.67 -3.34
C TYR A 149 -1.03 -6.70 -3.59
N ASN A 150 -0.53 -6.11 -2.51
CA ASN A 150 0.73 -5.36 -2.51
C ASN A 150 1.90 -6.35 -2.46
N CYS A 151 2.32 -6.86 -3.62
CA CYS A 151 3.53 -7.66 -3.71
C CYS A 151 4.78 -6.79 -3.65
N SER A 152 5.87 -7.32 -3.10
CA SER A 152 7.17 -6.67 -3.20
C SER A 152 7.66 -6.68 -4.65
N PHE A 153 8.43 -5.66 -5.01
CA PHE A 153 9.06 -5.60 -6.34
C PHE A 153 9.94 -6.82 -6.60
N SER A 154 10.61 -7.36 -5.57
CA SER A 154 11.39 -8.60 -5.67
C SER A 154 10.53 -9.79 -6.09
N SER A 155 9.35 -9.98 -5.48
CA SER A 155 8.42 -11.04 -5.87
C SER A 155 7.92 -10.85 -7.29
N LEU A 156 7.66 -9.60 -7.71
CA LEU A 156 7.23 -9.27 -9.05
C LEU A 156 8.31 -9.60 -10.10
N LEU A 157 9.58 -9.26 -9.83
CA LEU A 157 10.70 -9.60 -10.69
C LEU A 157 10.88 -11.12 -10.84
N LYS A 158 10.69 -11.90 -9.76
CA LYS A 158 10.72 -13.37 -9.84
C LYS A 158 9.61 -13.91 -10.76
N ILE A 159 8.40 -13.36 -10.64
CA ILE A 159 7.29 -13.72 -11.54
C ILE A 159 7.63 -13.39 -12.98
N PHE A 160 8.13 -12.18 -13.25
CA PHE A 160 8.49 -11.76 -14.60
C PHE A 160 9.57 -12.65 -15.21
N SER A 161 10.62 -12.95 -14.44
CA SER A 161 11.67 -13.88 -14.87
C SER A 161 11.12 -15.27 -15.18
N ALA A 162 10.24 -15.82 -14.32
CA ALA A 162 9.67 -17.15 -14.51
C ALA A 162 8.72 -17.23 -15.71
N LEU A 163 8.05 -16.11 -16.04
CA LEU A 163 7.10 -16.01 -17.15
C LEU A 163 7.69 -15.42 -18.43
N ASN A 164 9.02 -15.21 -18.46
CA ASN A 164 9.73 -14.55 -19.56
C ASN A 164 9.10 -13.19 -19.97
N LEU A 165 8.68 -12.41 -18.98
CA LEU A 165 8.14 -11.07 -19.17
C LEU A 165 9.24 -10.03 -18.95
N ARG A 166 9.15 -8.92 -19.68
CA ARG A 166 10.02 -7.75 -19.53
C ARG A 166 9.19 -6.56 -19.08
N ILE A 167 9.77 -5.74 -18.21
CA ILE A 167 9.23 -4.44 -17.83
C ILE A 167 10.03 -3.35 -18.55
N SER A 168 9.33 -2.45 -19.22
CA SER A 168 9.91 -1.24 -19.83
C SER A 168 9.36 -0.03 -19.08
N LEU A 169 10.21 0.98 -18.87
CA LEU A 169 9.82 2.25 -18.30
C LEU A 169 9.99 3.31 -19.39
N GLU A 170 8.91 4.01 -19.67
CA GLU A 170 8.90 5.10 -20.64
C GLU A 170 8.66 6.40 -19.86
N SER A 171 9.51 7.40 -20.09
CA SER A 171 9.29 8.74 -19.56
C SER A 171 8.36 9.47 -20.52
N ASN A 172 7.20 9.92 -20.03
CA ASN A 172 6.45 10.94 -20.74
C ASN A 172 7.31 12.22 -20.69
N ASN A 173 7.84 12.67 -21.82
CA ASN A 173 8.70 13.85 -21.89
C ASN A 173 7.91 15.18 -21.73
N GLU A 174 6.73 15.12 -21.14
CA GLU A 174 5.97 16.27 -20.69
C GLU A 174 6.17 16.39 -19.18
N TYR A 175 7.00 17.33 -18.76
CA TYR A 175 6.87 17.90 -17.43
C TYR A 175 5.54 18.67 -17.43
N PRO A 176 4.49 18.25 -16.70
CA PRO A 176 3.33 19.10 -16.50
C PRO A 176 3.73 20.09 -15.42
N GLY A 177 4.29 21.22 -15.86
CA GLY A 177 4.32 22.41 -15.04
C GLY A 177 2.89 22.75 -14.65
N SER A 178 2.57 22.55 -13.38
CA SER A 178 1.46 23.13 -12.61
C SER A 178 0.03 22.98 -13.17
N THR A 179 -0.83 22.47 -12.29
CA THR A 179 -2.32 22.48 -12.33
C THR A 179 -2.98 21.50 -13.32
N ASP A 180 -3.17 20.24 -12.92
CA ASP A 180 -4.52 19.74 -12.56
C ASP A 180 -4.49 18.31 -11.98
N THR A 181 -5.55 17.97 -11.24
CA THR A 181 -5.67 16.81 -10.36
C THR A 181 -6.09 15.57 -11.16
N SER A 182 -5.15 14.93 -11.84
CA SER A 182 -5.32 13.57 -12.39
C SER A 182 -3.96 12.89 -12.35
N GLY A 183 -3.86 11.76 -11.66
CA GLY A 183 -2.58 11.10 -11.38
C GLY A 183 -1.73 10.79 -12.63
N PRO A 184 -0.43 10.53 -12.45
CA PRO A 184 0.61 10.58 -13.50
C PRO A 184 0.57 9.44 -14.54
N TYR A 185 -0.54 8.71 -14.66
CA TYR A 185 -0.63 7.53 -15.53
C TYR A 185 -1.49 7.83 -16.75
N SER A 186 -0.89 8.32 -17.82
CA SER A 186 -1.47 8.26 -19.17
C SER A 186 -1.03 6.96 -19.85
N PHE A 187 -1.98 6.24 -20.46
CA PHE A 187 -1.72 5.01 -21.21
C PHE A 187 -2.01 5.23 -22.69
N SER A 188 -1.02 5.01 -23.55
CA SER A 188 -1.19 4.87 -24.99
C SER A 188 -0.99 3.41 -25.40
N PHE A 189 -1.90 2.87 -26.22
CA PHE A 189 -1.80 1.55 -26.82
C PHE A 189 -1.02 1.63 -28.14
N THR A 190 0.09 0.92 -28.25
CA THR A 190 0.71 0.58 -29.54
C THR A 190 0.46 -0.90 -29.82
N GLU A 191 -0.47 -1.17 -30.73
CA GLU A 191 -0.56 -2.50 -31.35
C GLU A 191 0.63 -2.66 -32.30
N ALA A 192 1.40 -3.72 -32.10
CA ALA A 192 2.45 -4.10 -33.03
C ALA A 192 1.81 -4.49 -34.37
N SER A 193 1.89 -3.59 -35.34
CA SER A 193 1.55 -3.88 -36.73
C SER A 193 2.49 -4.98 -37.24
N SER A 194 1.96 -6.19 -37.35
CA SER A 194 2.62 -7.26 -38.09
C SER A 194 2.21 -7.13 -39.54
N ALA A 195 3.09 -6.51 -40.33
CA ALA A 195 3.01 -6.55 -41.77
C ALA A 195 3.25 -7.98 -42.27
N THR A 196 2.28 -8.54 -42.99
CA THR A 196 2.56 -9.45 -44.10
C THR A 196 1.60 -9.12 -45.24
N SER A 197 2.18 -8.54 -46.28
CA SER A 197 1.64 -8.33 -47.62
C SER A 197 1.93 -9.54 -48.51
N LYS A 198 1.14 -9.67 -49.59
CA LYS A 198 1.34 -10.46 -50.85
C LYS A 198 0.69 -11.85 -50.88
N HIS A 199 0.02 -12.31 -51.94
CA HIS A 199 -0.31 -11.83 -53.31
C HIS A 199 -1.68 -12.47 -53.66
N GLU A 200 -2.60 -11.80 -54.36
CA GLU A 200 -2.90 -12.04 -55.80
C GLU A 200 -2.93 -13.50 -56.24
#